data_AF-A0A7W4UF97-F1
#
_entry.id   AF-A0A7W4UF97-F1
#
_cell.length_a   1.000
_cell.length_b   1.000
_cell.length_c   1.000
_cell.angle_alpha   90.00
_cell.angle_beta   90.00
_cell.angle_gamma   90.00
#
_symmetry.space_group_name_H-M   'P 1'
#
loop_
_entity.id
_entity.type
_entity.pdbx_description
1 polymer ?
#
loop_
_entity_poly.entity_id
_entity_poly.type
_entity_poly.pdbx_seq_one_letter_code
_entity_poly.pdbx_strand_id
1 'polypeptide(L)'
;MELSAVWAVVGALIGAAGTFLGVVVTQRETLRRELQLRRWQDRAEAYVDLVRWTAWVEHWYIVGAPDKYERPRTVEMARTAARITAFGDDETGSLAYELLRSLSPHVSGQDISGRRPPPDGIRVDAGALAKLARDRLVRGAGEPVS
;
A
#
# COMPACT_ATOMS: atom_id res chain seq x y z
N MET A 1 -11.94 -61.04 23.56
CA MET A 1 -10.93 -59.98 23.70
C MET A 1 -10.66 -59.22 22.38
N GLU A 2 -10.96 -59.76 21.21
CA GLU A 2 -10.58 -59.10 19.94
C GLU A 2 -11.49 -57.93 19.51
N LEU A 3 -12.78 -57.96 19.85
CA LEU A 3 -13.73 -56.90 19.50
C LEU A 3 -13.35 -55.52 20.09
N SER A 4 -12.80 -55.47 21.30
CA SER A 4 -12.39 -54.21 21.94
C SER A 4 -11.17 -53.56 21.27
N ALA A 5 -10.27 -54.36 20.69
CA ALA A 5 -9.09 -53.86 19.99
C ALA A 5 -9.47 -53.21 18.65
N VAL A 6 -10.41 -53.80 17.91
CA VAL A 6 -10.92 -53.24 16.64
C VAL A 6 -11.62 -51.91 16.87
N TRP A 7 -12.47 -51.79 17.90
CA TRP A 7 -13.13 -50.54 18.24
C TRP A 7 -12.17 -49.44 18.69
N ALA A 8 -11.09 -49.79 19.39
CA ALA A 8 -10.05 -48.84 19.78
C ALA A 8 -9.28 -48.28 18.57
N VAL A 9 -8.97 -49.12 17.57
CA VAL A 9 -8.32 -48.69 16.32
C VAL A 9 -9.23 -47.78 15.50
N VAL A 10 -10.52 -48.13 15.38
CA VAL A 10 -11.50 -47.28 14.67
C VAL A 10 -11.67 -45.94 15.37
N GLY A 11 -11.78 -45.93 16.71
CA GLY A 11 -11.85 -44.69 17.49
C GLY A 11 -10.61 -43.81 17.33
N ALA A 12 -9.41 -44.42 17.32
CA ALA A 12 -8.15 -43.71 17.10
C ALA A 12 -8.04 -43.12 15.68
N LEU A 13 -8.49 -43.85 14.66
CA LEU A 13 -8.50 -43.35 13.27
C LEU A 13 -9.48 -42.19 13.09
N ILE A 14 -10.67 -42.26 13.70
CA ILE A 14 -11.65 -41.15 13.67
C ILE A 14 -11.11 -39.93 14.43
N GLY A 15 -10.52 -40.12 15.61
CA GLY A 15 -9.90 -39.05 16.38
C GLY A 15 -8.73 -38.38 15.65
N ALA A 16 -7.89 -39.18 15.00
CA ALA A 16 -6.77 -38.68 14.19
C ALA A 16 -7.25 -37.90 12.96
N ALA A 17 -8.27 -38.40 12.25
CA ALA A 17 -8.86 -37.72 11.10
C ALA A 17 -9.54 -36.40 11.49
N GLY A 18 -10.28 -36.38 12.60
CA GLY A 18 -10.91 -35.16 13.13
C GLY A 18 -9.89 -34.11 13.54
N THR A 19 -8.83 -34.53 14.24
CA THR A 19 -7.73 -33.63 14.62
C THR A 19 -7.00 -33.08 13.38
N PHE A 20 -6.73 -33.93 12.39
CA PHE A 20 -6.10 -33.49 11.14
C PHE A 20 -6.95 -32.47 10.37
N LEU A 21 -8.26 -32.72 10.23
CA LEU A 21 -9.19 -31.78 9.61
C LEU A 21 -9.25 -30.46 10.38
N GLY A 22 -9.30 -30.51 11.72
CA GLY A 22 -9.25 -29.32 12.57
C GLY A 22 -7.97 -28.50 12.39
N VAL A 23 -6.81 -29.16 12.31
CA VAL A 23 -5.52 -28.49 12.05
C VAL A 23 -5.48 -27.87 10.66
N VAL A 24 -5.99 -28.55 9.63
CA VAL A 24 -6.00 -28.01 8.26
C VAL A 24 -6.93 -26.78 8.16
N VAL A 25 -8.09 -26.81 8.81
CA VAL A 25 -9.01 -25.66 8.84
C VAL A 25 -8.39 -24.48 9.58
N THR A 26 -7.82 -24.70 10.76
CA THR A 26 -7.17 -23.64 11.54
C THR A 26 -5.95 -23.06 10.81
N GLN A 27 -5.13 -23.88 10.16
CA GLN A 27 -4.02 -23.41 9.31
C GLN A 27 -4.52 -22.53 8.15
N ARG A 28 -5.62 -22.92 7.49
CA ARG A 28 -6.20 -22.11 6.41
C ARG A 28 -6.73 -20.76 6.90
N GLU A 29 -7.37 -20.73 8.06
CA GLU A 29 -7.85 -19.47 8.66
C GLU A 29 -6.69 -18.56 9.05
N THR A 30 -5.63 -19.11 9.65
CA THR A 30 -4.41 -18.36 9.98
C THR A 30 -3.76 -17.79 8.72
N LEU A 31 -3.57 -18.60 7.67
CA LEU A 31 -3.03 -18.14 6.40
C LEU A 31 -3.88 -17.02 5.76
N ARG A 32 -5.22 -17.14 5.81
CA ARG A 32 -6.11 -16.08 5.32
C ARG A 32 -5.94 -14.78 6.10
N ARG A 33 -5.88 -14.84 7.43
CA ARG A 33 -5.66 -13.66 8.28
C ARG A 33 -4.30 -13.02 8.01
N GLU A 34 -3.24 -13.82 7.90
CA GLU A 34 -1.91 -13.32 7.56
C GLU A 34 -1.88 -12.64 6.20
N LEU A 35 -2.51 -13.23 5.18
CA LEU A 35 -2.60 -12.63 3.85
C LEU A 35 -3.41 -11.33 3.86
N GLN A 36 -4.50 -11.26 4.64
CA GLN A 36 -5.27 -10.03 4.82
C GLN A 36 -4.45 -8.94 5.50
N LEU A 37 -3.73 -9.27 6.57
CA LEU A 37 -2.84 -8.34 7.26
C LEU A 37 -1.72 -7.84 6.35
N ARG A 38 -1.06 -8.74 5.60
CA ARG A 38 -0.01 -8.34 4.64
C ARG A 38 -0.55 -7.42 3.56
N ARG A 39 -1.70 -7.76 2.95
CA ARG A 39 -2.34 -6.88 1.95
C ARG A 39 -2.67 -5.51 2.53
N TRP A 40 -3.18 -5.49 3.77
CA TRP A 40 -3.47 -4.24 4.48
C TRP A 40 -2.19 -3.42 4.70
N GLN A 41 -1.11 -4.06 5.16
CA GLN A 41 0.19 -3.41 5.36
C GLN A 41 0.74 -2.85 4.06
N ASP A 42 0.73 -3.65 2.98
CA ASP A 42 1.23 -3.21 1.66
C ASP A 42 0.42 -2.04 1.10
N ARG A 43 -0.91 -2.04 1.34
CA ARG A 43 -1.79 -0.94 0.95
C ARG A 43 -1.52 0.32 1.77
N ALA A 44 -1.37 0.19 3.09
CA ALA A 44 -1.05 1.31 3.96
C ALA A 44 0.32 1.91 3.60
N GLU A 45 1.32 1.08 3.33
CA GLU A 45 2.65 1.51 2.87
C GLU A 45 2.54 2.34 1.58
N ALA A 46 1.73 1.92 0.61
CA ALA A 46 1.54 2.67 -0.63
C ALA A 46 0.96 4.08 -0.39
N TYR A 47 0.02 4.25 0.55
CA TYR A 47 -0.48 5.59 0.89
C TYR A 47 0.53 6.40 1.71
N VAL A 48 1.32 5.77 2.58
CA VAL A 48 2.42 6.46 3.29
C VAL A 48 3.46 6.97 2.29
N ASP A 49 3.81 6.17 1.30
CA ASP A 49 4.69 6.57 0.20
C ASP A 49 4.10 7.75 -0.58
N LEU A 50 2.78 7.74 -0.83
CA LEU A 50 2.09 8.86 -1.49
C LEU A 50 2.13 10.15 -0.65
N VAL A 51 1.97 10.05 0.67
CA VAL A 51 2.11 11.20 1.58
C VAL A 51 3.55 11.70 1.61
N ARG A 52 4.54 10.79 1.64
CA ARG A 52 5.96 11.16 1.61
C ARG A 52 6.32 11.87 0.31
N TRP A 53 5.81 11.40 -0.81
CA TRP A 53 6.00 12.05 -2.10
C TRP A 53 5.37 13.46 -2.13
N THR A 54 4.09 13.59 -1.78
CA THR A 54 3.42 14.89 -1.78
C THR A 54 4.08 15.88 -0.83
N ALA A 55 4.62 15.41 0.30
CA ALA A 55 5.44 16.22 1.20
C ALA A 55 6.78 16.65 0.59
N TRP A 56 7.40 15.84 -0.26
CA TRP A 56 8.59 16.23 -1.01
C TRP A 56 8.30 17.36 -2.00
N VAL A 57 7.13 17.33 -2.67
CA VAL A 57 6.68 18.45 -3.51
C VAL A 57 6.55 19.71 -2.67
N GLU A 58 5.86 19.64 -1.53
CA GLU A 58 5.71 20.76 -0.60
C GLU A 58 7.06 21.30 -0.08
N HIS A 59 8.00 20.39 0.22
CA HIS A 59 9.33 20.76 0.69
C HIS A 59 10.04 21.67 -0.30
N TRP A 60 9.98 21.36 -1.61
CA TRP A 60 10.56 22.19 -2.66
C TRP A 60 10.06 23.65 -2.60
N TYR A 61 8.78 23.88 -2.29
CA TYR A 61 8.24 25.24 -2.13
C TYR A 61 8.71 25.92 -0.84
N ILE A 62 8.94 25.16 0.24
CA ILE A 62 9.42 25.70 1.51
C ILE A 62 10.89 26.13 1.40
N VAL A 63 11.74 25.28 0.81
CA VAL A 63 13.18 25.59 0.67
C VAL A 63 13.48 26.51 -0.52
N GLY A 64 12.53 26.64 -1.46
CA GLY A 64 12.63 27.51 -2.64
C GLY A 64 13.58 27.01 -3.73
N ALA A 65 14.55 26.18 -3.39
CA ALA A 65 15.39 25.44 -4.34
C ALA A 65 15.89 24.12 -3.70
N PRO A 66 15.80 22.98 -4.41
CA PRO A 66 16.32 21.69 -3.94
C PRO A 66 17.83 21.75 -3.86
N ASP A 67 18.41 20.98 -2.93
CA ASP A 67 19.85 20.86 -2.82
C ASP A 67 20.44 20.02 -3.99
N LYS A 68 21.78 20.02 -4.11
CA LYS A 68 22.50 19.30 -5.18
C LYS A 68 22.49 17.76 -5.04
N TYR A 69 22.07 17.25 -3.90
CA TYR A 69 21.98 15.82 -3.59
C TYR A 69 20.54 15.31 -3.68
N GLU A 70 19.56 16.21 -3.70
CA GLU A 70 18.15 15.93 -3.79
C GLU A 70 17.78 15.48 -5.20
N ARG A 71 17.33 14.24 -5.31
CA ARG A 71 16.91 13.65 -6.58
C ARG A 71 15.40 13.59 -6.69
N PRO A 72 14.83 13.86 -7.88
CA PRO A 72 13.42 13.64 -8.14
C PRO A 72 13.05 12.18 -7.93
N ARG A 73 11.99 11.95 -7.17
CA ARG A 73 11.49 10.61 -6.86
C ARG A 73 10.58 10.03 -7.95
N THR A 74 10.68 10.48 -9.21
CA THR A 74 9.69 10.19 -10.28
C THR A 74 9.40 8.70 -10.51
N VAL A 75 10.42 7.84 -10.39
CA VAL A 75 10.24 6.39 -10.49
C VAL A 75 9.46 5.83 -9.29
N GLU A 76 9.75 6.30 -8.07
CA GLU A 76 9.00 5.93 -6.87
C GLU A 76 7.54 6.40 -7.00
N MET A 77 7.33 7.65 -7.47
CA MET A 77 6.01 8.23 -7.68
C MET A 77 5.15 7.38 -8.64
N ALA A 78 5.71 7.00 -9.79
CA ALA A 78 5.02 6.15 -10.76
C ALA A 78 4.67 4.77 -10.18
N ARG A 79 5.61 4.17 -9.42
CA ARG A 79 5.39 2.89 -8.75
C ARG A 79 4.28 2.99 -7.70
N THR A 80 4.27 4.05 -6.89
CA THR A 80 3.26 4.28 -5.87
C THR A 80 1.88 4.45 -6.50
N ALA A 81 1.76 5.26 -7.57
CA ALA A 81 0.51 5.41 -8.30
C ALA A 81 -0.02 4.06 -8.84
N ALA A 82 0.86 3.28 -9.48
CA ALA A 82 0.51 1.94 -9.98
C ALA A 82 0.08 0.98 -8.85
N ARG A 83 0.75 0.99 -7.69
CA ARG A 83 0.40 0.15 -6.53
C ARG A 83 -0.99 0.51 -6.01
N ILE A 84 -1.30 1.80 -5.88
CA ILE A 84 -2.61 2.26 -5.40
C ILE A 84 -3.74 1.80 -6.33
N THR A 85 -3.56 1.94 -7.66
CA THR A 85 -4.49 1.38 -8.66
C THR A 85 -4.61 -0.14 -8.53
N ALA A 86 -3.50 -0.86 -8.35
CA ALA A 86 -3.52 -2.31 -8.18
C ALA A 86 -4.27 -2.76 -6.90
N PHE A 87 -4.37 -1.91 -5.89
CA PHE A 87 -5.19 -2.13 -4.69
C PHE A 87 -6.67 -1.75 -4.87
N GLY A 88 -7.09 -1.32 -6.07
CA GLY A 88 -8.46 -1.00 -6.42
C GLY A 88 -8.90 0.42 -6.09
N ASP A 89 -7.97 1.33 -5.81
CA ASP A 89 -8.26 2.76 -5.61
C ASP A 89 -7.89 3.55 -6.88
N ASP A 90 -8.70 3.36 -7.92
CA ASP A 90 -8.46 3.94 -9.25
C ASP A 90 -8.48 5.48 -9.22
N GLU A 91 -9.33 6.07 -8.37
CA GLU A 91 -9.43 7.52 -8.19
C GLU A 91 -8.10 8.10 -7.69
N THR A 92 -7.61 7.59 -6.55
CA THR A 92 -6.37 8.09 -5.95
C THR A 92 -5.17 7.79 -6.84
N GLY A 93 -5.14 6.62 -7.49
CA GLY A 93 -4.10 6.25 -8.44
C GLY A 93 -4.08 7.16 -9.67
N SER A 94 -5.24 7.53 -10.21
CA SER A 94 -5.34 8.43 -11.38
C SER A 94 -4.88 9.84 -11.04
N LEU A 95 -5.32 10.40 -9.90
CA LEU A 95 -4.88 11.71 -9.43
C LEU A 95 -3.37 11.75 -9.19
N ALA A 96 -2.81 10.66 -8.66
CA ALA A 96 -1.36 10.51 -8.52
C ALA A 96 -0.66 10.52 -9.89
N TYR A 97 -1.16 9.77 -10.88
CA TYR A 97 -0.60 9.82 -12.23
C TYR A 97 -0.70 11.20 -12.89
N GLU A 98 -1.80 11.92 -12.69
CA GLU A 98 -1.97 13.27 -13.20
C GLU A 98 -0.98 14.25 -12.57
N LEU A 99 -0.80 14.20 -11.25
CA LEU A 99 0.20 15.01 -10.55
C LEU A 99 1.61 14.71 -11.07
N LEU A 100 1.96 13.43 -11.24
CA LEU A 100 3.26 13.03 -11.81
C LEU A 100 3.43 13.57 -13.23
N ARG A 101 2.40 13.50 -14.07
CA ARG A 101 2.42 14.02 -15.43
C ARG A 101 2.65 15.52 -15.46
N SER A 102 1.97 16.26 -14.59
CA SER A 102 2.14 17.72 -14.45
C SER A 102 3.53 18.10 -13.91
N LEU A 103 4.07 17.30 -13.00
CA LEU A 103 5.39 17.52 -12.41
C LEU A 103 6.53 17.17 -13.38
N SER A 104 6.36 16.14 -14.22
CA SER A 104 7.41 15.57 -15.09
C SER A 104 8.24 16.58 -15.88
N PRO A 105 7.68 17.63 -16.51
CA PRO A 105 8.46 18.64 -17.23
C PRO A 105 9.49 19.36 -16.34
N HIS A 106 9.19 19.53 -15.05
CA HIS A 106 10.02 20.27 -14.09
C HIS A 106 11.15 19.42 -13.50
N VAL A 107 11.01 18.09 -13.55
CA VAL A 107 11.91 17.12 -12.92
C VAL A 107 12.60 16.17 -13.90
N SER A 108 12.30 16.29 -15.20
CA SER A 108 12.77 15.40 -16.27
C SER A 108 14.29 15.28 -16.39
N GLY A 109 15.04 16.30 -15.97
CA GLY A 109 16.51 16.30 -16.03
C GLY A 109 17.20 15.47 -14.95
N GLN A 110 16.46 14.90 -13.97
CA GLN A 110 16.97 14.31 -12.72
C GLN A 110 17.79 15.27 -11.82
N ASP A 111 18.36 16.33 -12.38
CA ASP A 111 18.95 17.44 -11.66
C ASP A 111 17.94 18.59 -11.54
N ILE A 112 17.42 18.75 -10.33
CA ILE A 112 16.52 19.82 -9.92
C ILE A 112 17.23 20.85 -9.03
N SER A 113 18.53 20.68 -8.80
CA SER A 113 19.27 21.53 -7.89
C SER A 113 19.24 22.99 -8.34
N GLY A 114 18.99 23.90 -7.40
CA GLY A 114 18.89 25.32 -7.70
C GLY A 114 17.70 25.73 -8.58
N ARG A 115 16.84 24.78 -9.00
CA ARG A 115 15.66 25.11 -9.80
C ARG A 115 14.56 25.70 -8.92
N ARG A 116 13.89 26.72 -9.46
CA ARG A 116 12.68 27.27 -8.85
C ARG A 116 11.60 26.20 -8.73
N PRO A 117 10.70 26.32 -7.74
CA PRO A 117 9.59 25.40 -7.60
C PRO A 117 8.71 25.42 -8.86
N PRO A 118 7.99 24.32 -9.12
CA PRO A 118 6.98 24.28 -10.17
C PRO A 118 5.87 25.33 -9.96
N PRO A 119 4.97 25.52 -10.94
CA PRO A 119 3.77 26.33 -10.76
C PRO A 119 2.96 25.90 -9.54
N ASP A 120 2.46 26.87 -8.76
CA ASP A 120 1.78 26.65 -7.48
C ASP A 120 0.56 25.71 -7.57
N GLY A 121 -0.06 25.58 -8.75
CA GLY A 121 -1.10 24.57 -9.01
C GLY A 121 -0.65 23.14 -8.68
N ILE A 122 0.61 22.79 -8.98
CA ILE A 122 1.18 21.47 -8.64
C ILE A 122 1.28 21.28 -7.12
N ARG A 123 1.53 22.35 -6.37
CA ARG A 123 1.53 22.33 -4.90
C ARG A 123 0.14 22.08 -4.36
N VAL A 124 -0.86 22.78 -4.90
CA VAL A 124 -2.27 22.64 -4.51
C VAL A 124 -2.76 21.21 -4.77
N ASP A 125 -2.45 20.67 -5.95
CA ASP A 125 -2.79 19.30 -6.33
C ASP A 125 -2.10 18.28 -5.40
N ALA A 126 -0.81 18.49 -5.09
CA ALA A 126 -0.09 17.65 -4.14
C ALA A 126 -0.70 17.71 -2.73
N GLY A 127 -1.12 18.89 -2.26
CA GLY A 127 -1.79 19.06 -0.98
C GLY A 127 -3.16 18.37 -0.91
N ALA A 128 -3.95 18.48 -1.98
CA ALA A 128 -5.23 17.78 -2.09
C ALA A 128 -5.05 16.26 -2.08
N LEU A 129 -4.07 15.77 -2.83
CA LEU A 129 -3.72 14.34 -2.89
C LEU A 129 -3.17 13.83 -1.55
N ALA A 130 -2.36 14.62 -0.84
CA ALA A 130 -1.87 14.30 0.49
C ALA A 130 -3.03 14.13 1.49
N LYS A 131 -4.02 15.04 1.43
CA LYS A 131 -5.22 14.97 2.26
C LYS A 131 -6.03 13.71 1.94
N LEU A 132 -6.26 13.44 0.65
CA LEU A 132 -6.95 12.23 0.21
C LEU A 132 -6.23 10.96 0.69
N ALA A 133 -4.92 10.87 0.53
CA ALA A 133 -4.13 9.73 0.98
C ALA A 133 -4.22 9.51 2.50
N ARG A 134 -4.19 10.58 3.30
CA ARG A 134 -4.39 10.49 4.76
C ARG A 134 -5.80 10.03 5.11
N ASP A 135 -6.82 10.54 4.43
CA ASP A 135 -8.20 10.10 4.62
C ASP A 135 -8.36 8.61 4.28
N ARG A 136 -7.70 8.14 3.20
CA ARG A 136 -7.68 6.72 2.82
C ARG A 136 -6.92 5.86 3.85
N LEU A 137 -5.85 6.36 4.45
CA LEU A 137 -5.16 5.68 5.56
C LEU A 137 -6.05 5.54 6.79
N VAL A 138 -6.79 6.59 7.15
CA VAL A 138 -7.66 6.59 8.32
C VAL A 138 -8.92 5.73 8.09
N ARG A 139 -9.55 5.83 6.91
CA ARG A 139 -10.81 5.14 6.60
C ARG A 139 -10.61 3.74 6.02
N GLY A 140 -9.61 3.57 5.16
CA GLY A 140 -9.34 2.35 4.37
C GLY A 140 -8.40 1.35 5.05
N ALA A 141 -8.05 1.59 6.30
CA ALA A 141 -7.37 0.61 7.14
C ALA A 141 -8.34 -0.34 7.90
N GLY A 142 -9.65 -0.18 7.75
CA GLY A 142 -10.62 -0.87 8.63
C GLY A 142 -11.73 -1.65 7.95
N GLU A 143 -12.23 -1.25 6.78
CA GLU A 143 -13.50 -1.82 6.29
C GLU A 143 -13.50 -2.10 4.77
N PRO A 144 -14.10 -3.24 4.35
CA PRO A 144 -14.51 -3.42 2.97
C PRO A 144 -15.63 -2.41 2.65
N VAL A 145 -15.47 -1.69 1.55
CA VAL A 145 -16.54 -0.88 0.96
C VAL A 145 -17.71 -1.82 0.68
N SER A 146 -18.84 -1.57 1.35
CA SER A 146 -20.12 -2.26 1.14
C SER A 146 -20.84 -1.75 -0.10
#